data_AF-X6MVH9-F1
#
_entry.id   AF-X6MVH9-F1
#
_cell.length_a   1.000
_cell.length_b   1.000
_cell.length_c   1.000
_cell.angle_alpha   90.00
_cell.angle_beta   90.00
_cell.angle_gamma   90.00
#
_symmetry.space_group_name_H-M   'P 1'
#
loop_
_entity.id
_entity.type
_entity.pdbx_description
1 polymer ?
#
loop_
_entity_poly.entity_id
_entity_poly.type
_entity_poly.pdbx_seq_one_letter_code
_entity_poly.pdbx_strand_id
1 'polypeptide(L)'
;MRFDLRNDKFPLLTTKRVFWRAVAEELLWFIRGSTNAKELQQKNIHIWDGNASCNFLIKRHLSYKEGDLGPIYGFQWRHFGAEYVDMSTSYKKKGVDQLKEVIDTIKKDPYSRRIVMTAWNPPVNIQNICFCKHSDLDKMALPPCHMFCQFYVVDGELSCQMYQRSADMGLGVPFNIASYALLTRLIAQVCSLKCGEINPDKNDIDSFETSDFKLVGYKPYDPIKMEMATTQAITTISATFQIFSKKYLMFNKQIFNLPDFLNLKLEFKKILFQNKNTAMKITSCCDRLQLM
;
A
#
# COMPACT_ATOMS: atom_id res chain seq x y z
N MET A 1 15.13 1.75 -3.66
CA MET A 1 14.45 2.16 -4.91
C MET A 1 13.86 3.54 -4.70
N ARG A 2 13.83 4.41 -5.72
CA ARG A 2 13.20 5.74 -5.67
C ARG A 2 12.41 5.96 -6.94
N PHE A 3 11.19 6.48 -6.81
CA PHE A 3 10.29 6.73 -7.93
C PHE A 3 9.85 8.19 -7.93
N ASP A 4 9.90 8.82 -9.08
CA ASP A 4 9.43 10.19 -9.28
C ASP A 4 7.92 10.19 -9.56
N LEU A 5 7.15 10.93 -8.75
CA LEU A 5 5.70 11.03 -8.86
C LEU A 5 5.23 12.31 -9.59
N ARG A 6 6.16 13.19 -9.99
CA ARG A 6 5.87 14.47 -10.67
C ARG A 6 5.30 14.23 -12.06
N ASN A 7 4.61 15.24 -12.61
CA ASN A 7 4.06 15.24 -13.97
C ASN A 7 3.20 13.99 -14.25
N ASP A 8 2.35 13.65 -13.28
CA ASP A 8 1.44 12.51 -13.30
C ASP A 8 2.09 11.13 -13.42
N LYS A 9 3.40 11.00 -13.23
CA LYS A 9 4.07 9.69 -13.23
C LYS A 9 3.65 8.84 -12.04
N PHE A 10 3.22 7.61 -12.31
CA PHE A 10 2.80 6.67 -11.27
C PHE A 10 3.54 5.34 -11.43
N PRO A 11 4.24 4.84 -10.41
CA PRO A 11 5.09 3.67 -10.52
C PRO A 11 4.27 2.36 -10.42
N LEU A 12 3.46 2.08 -11.45
CA LEU A 12 2.83 0.76 -11.61
C LEU A 12 3.64 -0.10 -12.57
N LEU A 13 4.09 -1.26 -12.11
CA LEU A 13 4.93 -2.15 -12.89
C LEU A 13 4.22 -2.61 -14.17
N THR A 14 4.92 -2.62 -15.29
CA THR A 14 4.37 -3.07 -16.59
C THR A 14 4.84 -4.47 -16.98
N THR A 15 6.02 -4.92 -16.54
CA THR A 15 6.57 -6.26 -16.86
C THR A 15 5.70 -7.42 -16.37
N LYS A 16 4.74 -7.12 -15.49
CA LYS A 16 3.65 -8.00 -15.07
C LYS A 16 2.44 -7.12 -14.75
N ARG A 17 1.23 -7.64 -15.01
CA ARG A 17 -0.01 -6.98 -14.62
C ARG A 17 -0.14 -6.93 -13.09
N VAL A 18 -0.23 -5.73 -12.53
CA VAL A 18 -0.53 -5.47 -11.12
C VAL A 18 -2.04 -5.34 -10.94
N PHE A 19 -2.59 -5.93 -9.88
CA PHE A 19 -4.02 -5.86 -9.59
C PHE A 19 -4.40 -4.50 -8.97
N TRP A 20 -4.45 -3.45 -9.80
CA TRP A 20 -4.67 -2.07 -9.39
C TRP A 20 -5.88 -1.85 -8.49
N ARG A 21 -7.03 -2.46 -8.81
CA ARG A 21 -8.24 -2.31 -8.00
C ARG A 21 -8.03 -2.77 -6.56
N ALA A 22 -7.29 -3.87 -6.35
CA ALA A 22 -6.96 -4.33 -5.02
C ALA A 22 -6.00 -3.37 -4.29
N VAL A 23 -5.03 -2.77 -5.00
CA VAL A 23 -4.12 -1.76 -4.42
C VAL A 23 -4.90 -0.57 -3.87
N ALA A 24 -5.81 -0.01 -4.66
CA ALA A 24 -6.59 1.15 -4.26
C ALA A 24 -7.56 0.80 -3.11
N GLU A 25 -8.31 -0.30 -3.23
CA GLU A 25 -9.28 -0.71 -2.22
C GLU A 25 -8.63 -1.09 -0.88
N GLU A 26 -7.49 -1.77 -0.90
CA GLU A 26 -6.74 -2.09 0.32
C GLU A 26 -6.20 -0.82 0.98
N LEU A 27 -5.64 0.12 0.21
CA LEU A 27 -5.18 1.38 0.77
C LEU A 27 -6.31 2.16 1.43
N LEU A 28 -7.46 2.28 0.76
CA LEU A 28 -8.62 2.97 1.34
C LEU A 28 -9.15 2.22 2.58
N TRP A 29 -9.07 0.89 2.59
CA TRP A 29 -9.41 0.07 3.75
C TRP A 29 -8.45 0.30 4.94
N PHE A 30 -7.15 0.44 4.68
CA PHE A 30 -6.18 0.87 5.69
C PHE A 30 -6.44 2.30 6.18
N ILE A 31 -6.74 3.24 5.28
CA ILE A 31 -7.07 4.62 5.65
C ILE A 31 -8.26 4.61 6.61
N ARG A 32 -9.34 3.85 6.33
CA ARG A 32 -10.50 3.74 7.22
C ARG A 32 -10.22 3.07 8.58
N GLY A 33 -9.03 2.50 8.78
CA GLY A 33 -8.67 1.79 9.99
C GLY A 33 -9.35 0.43 10.16
N SER A 34 -9.92 -0.13 9.09
CA SER A 34 -10.64 -1.40 9.17
C SER A 34 -9.67 -2.58 9.29
N THR A 35 -10.15 -3.62 9.96
CA THR A 35 -9.44 -4.89 10.21
C THR A 35 -10.27 -6.10 9.76
N ASN A 36 -11.41 -5.84 9.11
CA ASN A 36 -12.34 -6.84 8.60
C ASN A 36 -12.05 -7.16 7.13
N ALA A 37 -11.44 -8.32 6.87
CA ALA A 37 -11.14 -8.79 5.52
C ALA A 37 -12.41 -9.00 4.67
N LYS A 38 -13.58 -9.20 5.29
CA LYS A 38 -14.85 -9.39 4.57
C LYS A 38 -15.27 -8.17 3.77
N GLU A 39 -14.85 -6.97 4.16
CA GLU A 39 -15.09 -5.75 3.38
C GLU A 39 -14.43 -5.82 2.00
N LEU A 40 -13.21 -6.40 1.93
CA LEU A 40 -12.49 -6.61 0.68
C LEU A 40 -13.12 -7.78 -0.11
N GLN A 41 -13.51 -8.86 0.57
CA GLN A 41 -14.16 -10.02 -0.06
C GLN A 41 -15.49 -9.64 -0.72
N GLN A 42 -16.30 -8.78 -0.08
CA GLN A 42 -17.54 -8.24 -0.65
C GLN A 42 -17.29 -7.46 -1.95
N LYS A 43 -16.08 -6.91 -2.11
CA LYS A 43 -15.61 -6.25 -3.33
C LYS A 43 -14.87 -7.20 -4.27
N ASN A 44 -14.94 -8.51 -4.04
CA ASN A 44 -14.22 -9.54 -4.80
C ASN A 44 -12.69 -9.36 -4.79
N ILE A 45 -12.14 -8.99 -3.64
CA ILE A 45 -10.71 -8.83 -3.39
C ILE A 45 -10.30 -9.78 -2.27
N HIS A 46 -9.49 -10.76 -2.61
CA HIS A 46 -9.20 -11.94 -1.77
C HIS A 46 -7.73 -11.99 -1.30
N ILE A 47 -7.04 -10.84 -1.28
CA ILE A 47 -5.61 -10.75 -0.97
C ILE A 47 -5.29 -11.12 0.50
N TRP A 48 -6.28 -11.06 1.39
CA TRP A 48 -6.15 -11.38 2.82
C TRP A 48 -6.74 -12.73 3.21
N ASP A 49 -7.42 -13.44 2.30
CA ASP A 49 -8.20 -14.65 2.62
C ASP A 49 -7.36 -15.74 3.30
N GLY A 50 -6.15 -15.99 2.80
CA GLY A 50 -5.25 -16.98 3.39
C GLY A 50 -4.91 -16.67 4.85
N ASN A 51 -4.71 -15.40 5.17
CA ASN A 51 -4.36 -14.92 6.52
C ASN A 51 -5.58 -14.71 7.43
N ALA A 52 -6.77 -14.54 6.86
CA ALA A 52 -8.01 -14.31 7.58
C ALA A 52 -8.80 -15.61 7.85
N SER A 53 -8.41 -16.73 7.24
CA SER A 53 -9.07 -18.02 7.39
C SER A 53 -9.02 -18.53 8.84
N CYS A 54 -10.07 -19.24 9.26
CA CYS A 54 -10.16 -19.82 10.60
C CYS A 54 -8.92 -20.68 10.96
N ASN A 55 -8.47 -21.53 10.02
CA ASN A 55 -7.29 -22.38 10.21
C ASN A 55 -6.00 -21.57 10.46
N PHE A 56 -5.83 -20.45 9.74
CA PHE A 56 -4.66 -19.61 9.91
C PHE A 56 -4.68 -18.87 11.25
N LEU A 57 -5.84 -18.34 11.65
CA LEU A 57 -6.02 -17.65 12.93
C LEU A 57 -5.78 -18.57 14.12
N ILE A 58 -6.32 -19.81 14.09
CA ILE A 58 -6.06 -20.84 15.09
C ILE A 58 -4.56 -21.16 15.18
N LYS A 59 -3.89 -21.32 14.03
CA LYS A 59 -2.44 -21.54 13.98
C LYS A 59 -1.63 -20.37 14.57
N ARG A 60 -2.18 -19.16 14.54
CA ARG A 60 -1.60 -17.97 15.16
C ARG A 60 -1.96 -17.80 16.64
N HIS A 61 -2.73 -18.74 17.21
CA HIS A 61 -3.26 -18.67 18.58
C HIS A 61 -4.18 -17.46 18.80
N LEU A 62 -4.90 -17.05 17.76
CA LEU A 62 -5.87 -15.96 17.79
C LEU A 62 -7.28 -16.52 17.89
N SER A 63 -8.04 -16.07 18.89
CA SER A 63 -9.43 -16.47 19.12
C SER A 63 -10.45 -15.64 18.33
N TYR A 64 -10.03 -15.03 17.23
CA TYR A 64 -10.87 -14.14 16.44
C TYR A 64 -11.81 -14.91 15.51
N LYS A 65 -12.88 -14.23 15.08
CA LYS A 65 -13.78 -14.75 14.04
C LYS A 65 -13.07 -14.72 12.70
N GLU A 66 -13.40 -15.66 11.82
CA GLU A 66 -12.91 -15.64 10.44
C GLU A 66 -13.20 -14.27 9.77
N GLY A 67 -12.18 -13.73 9.11
CA GLY A 67 -12.20 -12.38 8.54
C GLY A 67 -11.53 -11.31 9.41
N ASP A 68 -11.38 -11.54 10.71
CA ASP A 68 -10.76 -10.60 11.64
C ASP A 68 -9.23 -10.79 11.63
N LEU A 69 -8.52 -9.74 11.22
CA LEU A 69 -7.06 -9.75 11.07
C LEU A 69 -6.32 -9.24 12.32
N GLY A 70 -7.04 -8.85 13.37
CA GLY A 70 -6.48 -8.21 14.55
C GLY A 70 -6.07 -6.75 14.29
N PRO A 71 -5.28 -6.14 15.20
CA PRO A 71 -4.91 -4.73 15.14
C PRO A 71 -3.80 -4.43 14.11
N ILE A 72 -4.00 -4.80 12.84
CA ILE A 72 -3.04 -4.63 11.74
C ILE A 72 -3.06 -3.22 11.14
N TYR A 73 -2.03 -2.86 10.38
CA TYR A 73 -1.88 -1.66 9.52
C TYR A 73 -2.84 -0.49 9.80
N GLY A 74 -4.03 -0.49 9.17
CA GLY A 74 -5.00 0.59 9.30
C GLY A 74 -5.39 0.88 10.75
N PHE A 75 -5.58 -0.15 11.57
CA PHE A 75 -5.81 0.02 13.00
C PHE A 75 -4.67 0.78 13.65
N GLN A 76 -3.43 0.42 13.36
CA GLN A 76 -2.27 1.14 13.89
C GLN A 76 -2.19 2.57 13.34
N TRP A 77 -2.59 2.82 12.09
CA TRP A 77 -2.59 4.16 11.51
C TRP A 77 -3.61 5.11 12.15
N ARG A 78 -4.77 4.59 12.56
CA ARG A 78 -5.88 5.41 13.09
C ARG A 78 -6.07 5.32 14.61
N HIS A 79 -5.56 4.25 15.23
CA HIS A 79 -5.85 3.85 16.62
C HIS A 79 -4.61 3.29 17.33
N PHE A 80 -3.42 3.81 17.05
CA PHE A 80 -2.17 3.31 17.62
C PHE A 80 -2.23 3.27 19.16
N GLY A 81 -1.91 2.13 19.76
CA GLY A 81 -1.94 1.93 21.21
C GLY A 81 -3.33 1.76 21.84
N ALA A 82 -4.40 1.75 21.05
CA ALA A 82 -5.72 1.36 21.54
C ALA A 82 -5.77 -0.15 21.83
N GLU A 83 -6.54 -0.53 22.86
CA GLU A 83 -6.80 -1.94 23.13
C GLU A 83 -7.75 -2.52 22.07
N TYR A 84 -7.27 -3.51 21.32
CA TYR A 84 -8.06 -4.23 20.32
C TYR A 84 -9.05 -5.19 20.99
N VAL A 85 -10.30 -5.17 20.52
CA VAL A 85 -11.39 -6.05 20.95
C VAL A 85 -11.76 -7.00 19.81
N ASP A 86 -12.33 -6.46 18.73
CA ASP A 86 -12.67 -7.18 17.51
C ASP A 86 -12.78 -6.22 16.31
N MET A 87 -12.96 -6.78 15.12
CA MET A 87 -13.12 -6.04 13.85
C MET A 87 -14.44 -5.27 13.70
N SER A 88 -15.41 -5.44 14.62
CA SER A 88 -16.72 -4.77 14.59
C SER A 88 -16.84 -3.62 15.58
N THR A 89 -15.90 -3.51 16.51
CA THR A 89 -15.86 -2.50 17.56
C THR A 89 -15.52 -1.13 16.97
N SER A 90 -16.22 -0.08 17.42
CA SER A 90 -15.84 1.29 17.09
C SER A 90 -14.67 1.75 17.96
N TYR A 91 -13.58 2.14 17.30
CA TYR A 91 -12.37 2.68 17.94
C TYR A 91 -12.26 4.21 17.81
N LYS A 92 -13.34 4.89 17.44
CA LYS A 92 -13.36 6.35 17.31
C LYS A 92 -12.85 7.02 18.59
N LYS A 93 -11.85 7.90 18.46
CA LYS A 93 -11.16 8.59 19.57
C LYS A 93 -10.38 7.66 20.54
N LYS A 94 -10.11 6.41 20.18
CA LYS A 94 -9.21 5.52 20.91
C LYS A 94 -7.83 5.50 20.27
N GLY A 95 -6.78 5.48 21.09
CA GLY A 95 -5.39 5.48 20.62
C GLY A 95 -4.99 6.80 19.95
N VAL A 96 -3.92 6.75 19.18
CA VAL A 96 -3.38 7.88 18.40
C VAL A 96 -3.75 7.71 16.92
N ASP A 97 -4.37 8.73 16.34
CA ASP A 97 -4.63 8.82 14.89
C ASP A 97 -3.39 9.40 14.19
N GLN A 98 -2.41 8.54 13.91
CA GLN A 98 -1.15 8.91 13.29
C GLN A 98 -1.33 9.51 11.89
N LEU A 99 -2.29 9.01 11.11
CA LEU A 99 -2.58 9.55 9.78
C LEU A 99 -3.06 10.99 9.87
N LYS A 100 -3.95 11.28 10.84
CA LYS A 100 -4.40 12.64 11.11
C LYS A 100 -3.25 13.52 11.59
N GLU A 101 -2.39 13.04 12.50
CA GLU A 101 -1.23 13.79 12.98
C GLU A 101 -0.25 14.12 11.85
N VAL A 102 -0.02 13.19 10.91
CA VAL A 102 0.80 13.42 9.71
C VAL A 102 0.21 14.56 8.88
N ILE A 103 -1.09 14.49 8.55
CA ILE A 103 -1.78 15.51 7.72
C ILE A 103 -1.77 16.87 8.43
N ASP A 104 -2.10 16.91 9.71
CA ASP A 104 -2.10 18.12 10.53
C ASP A 104 -0.70 18.74 10.60
N THR A 105 0.33 17.92 10.78
CA THR A 105 1.72 18.37 10.85
C THR A 105 2.18 18.92 9.50
N ILE A 106 1.88 18.25 8.38
CA ILE A 106 2.20 18.75 7.04
C ILE A 106 1.56 20.13 6.81
N LYS A 107 0.31 20.32 7.25
CA LYS A 107 -0.40 21.60 7.10
C LYS A 107 0.14 22.73 7.99
N LYS A 108 0.61 22.40 9.20
CA LYS A 108 1.03 23.41 10.21
C LYS A 108 2.53 23.65 10.28
N ASP A 109 3.32 22.59 10.13
CA ASP A 109 4.78 22.58 10.21
C ASP A 109 5.36 21.59 9.16
N PRO A 110 5.30 21.93 7.86
CA PRO A 110 5.72 21.04 6.77
C PRO A 110 7.21 20.66 6.82
N TYR A 111 8.04 21.44 7.51
CA TYR A 111 9.49 21.19 7.64
C TYR A 111 9.84 20.31 8.84
N SER A 112 8.84 19.87 9.60
CA SER A 112 9.03 18.95 10.71
C SER A 112 9.76 17.69 10.25
N ARG A 113 10.79 17.31 11.01
CA ARG A 113 11.52 16.05 10.80
C ARG A 113 10.86 14.85 11.47
N ARG A 114 9.64 15.04 12.01
CA ARG A 114 8.91 14.06 12.83
C ARG A 114 7.61 13.58 12.17
N ILE A 115 7.43 13.83 10.88
CA ILE A 115 6.24 13.41 10.13
C ILE A 115 6.37 11.91 9.78
N VAL A 116 6.07 11.05 10.76
CA VAL A 116 6.24 9.60 10.70
C VAL A 116 4.93 8.90 11.06
N MET A 117 4.64 7.81 10.38
CA MET A 117 3.52 6.91 10.68
C MET A 117 4.04 5.47 10.71
N THR A 118 3.73 4.72 11.78
CA THR A 118 4.19 3.33 11.98
C THR A 118 3.03 2.36 12.17
N ALA A 119 3.14 1.18 11.57
CA ALA A 119 2.31 0.01 11.86
C ALA A 119 2.98 -0.96 12.85
N TRP A 120 4.26 -0.74 13.19
CA TRP A 120 5.01 -1.61 14.08
C TRP A 120 4.82 -1.23 15.55
N ASN A 121 4.02 -2.00 16.28
CA ASN A 121 3.68 -1.76 17.69
C ASN A 121 4.23 -2.90 18.61
N PRO A 122 5.52 -2.83 19.01
CA PRO A 122 6.18 -3.85 19.83
C PRO A 122 5.63 -3.89 21.27
N PRO A 123 5.94 -4.95 22.05
CA PRO A 123 5.55 -4.99 23.45
C PRO A 123 6.29 -3.89 24.22
N VAL A 124 5.57 -3.17 25.08
CA VAL A 124 6.18 -2.24 26.04
C VAL A 124 6.25 -2.93 27.39
N ASN A 125 7.45 -3.35 27.78
CA ASN A 125 7.70 -3.84 29.14
C ASN A 125 7.99 -2.64 30.05
N ILE A 126 6.96 -2.13 30.74
CA ILE A 126 7.18 -1.18 31.84
C ILE A 126 7.55 -2.02 33.06
N GLN A 127 8.82 -1.91 33.45
CA GLN A 127 9.48 -2.46 34.63
C GLN A 127 8.55 -3.13 35.67
N ASN A 128 8.70 -4.45 35.81
CA ASN A 128 8.41 -5.26 37.02
C ASN A 128 6.97 -5.28 37.57
N ILE A 129 5.94 -4.83 36.84
CA ILE A 129 4.55 -4.88 37.34
C ILE A 129 3.64 -5.88 36.57
N CYS A 130 3.97 -6.27 35.34
CA CYS A 130 3.22 -7.34 34.66
C CYS A 130 4.02 -7.90 33.47
N PHE A 131 4.31 -9.19 33.47
CA PHE A 131 4.79 -9.94 32.30
C PHE A 131 3.73 -10.09 31.19
N CYS A 132 2.64 -9.32 31.26
CA CYS A 132 1.36 -9.62 30.60
C CYS A 132 0.90 -8.57 29.57
N LYS A 133 1.62 -7.46 29.37
CA LYS A 133 1.28 -6.53 28.27
C LYS A 133 1.83 -7.06 26.95
N HIS A 134 1.08 -7.98 26.38
CA HIS A 134 1.32 -8.59 25.07
C HIS A 134 1.38 -7.51 23.99
N SER A 135 2.36 -7.63 23.09
CA SER A 135 2.50 -6.78 21.91
C SER A 135 1.25 -6.87 21.04
N ASP A 136 0.89 -5.78 20.36
CA ASP A 136 -0.10 -5.90 19.29
C ASP A 136 0.41 -6.78 18.15
N LEU A 137 1.74 -6.96 17.98
CA LEU A 137 2.30 -7.89 16.99
C LEU A 137 1.84 -9.34 17.24
N ASP A 138 1.65 -9.75 18.49
CA ASP A 138 1.18 -11.10 18.83
C ASP A 138 -0.32 -11.27 18.57
N LYS A 139 -1.05 -10.15 18.57
CA LYS A 139 -2.49 -10.07 18.28
C LYS A 139 -2.78 -9.97 16.79
N MET A 140 -1.80 -9.67 15.94
CA MET A 140 -2.00 -9.54 14.50
C MET A 140 -2.00 -10.92 13.84
N ALA A 141 -2.92 -11.12 12.87
CA ALA A 141 -2.88 -12.29 11.99
C ALA A 141 -1.51 -12.40 11.31
N LEU A 142 -1.02 -11.28 10.78
CA LEU A 142 0.32 -11.17 10.21
C LEU A 142 0.99 -9.85 10.64
N PRO A 143 2.18 -9.89 11.27
CA PRO A 143 2.94 -8.68 11.57
C PRO A 143 3.25 -7.87 10.30
N PRO A 144 3.24 -6.53 10.36
CA PRO A 144 3.25 -5.71 9.15
C PRO A 144 4.59 -5.79 8.41
N CYS A 145 4.54 -5.97 7.08
CA CYS A 145 5.72 -6.01 6.23
C CYS A 145 6.27 -4.61 5.97
N HIS A 146 5.40 -3.65 5.61
CA HIS A 146 5.73 -2.23 5.52
C HIS A 146 5.50 -1.59 6.89
N MET A 147 6.60 -1.42 7.62
CA MET A 147 6.59 -1.14 9.05
C MET A 147 6.28 0.32 9.36
N PHE A 148 6.90 1.25 8.65
CA PHE A 148 6.70 2.67 8.87
C PHE A 148 6.99 3.46 7.59
N CYS A 149 6.46 4.68 7.53
CA CYS A 149 6.79 5.65 6.52
C CYS A 149 7.04 7.03 7.12
N GLN A 150 7.94 7.78 6.51
CA GLN A 150 8.27 9.15 6.82
C GLN A 150 7.96 10.05 5.63
N PHE A 151 7.41 11.23 5.91
CA PHE A 151 7.09 12.24 4.92
C PHE A 151 8.02 13.44 5.03
N TYR A 152 8.27 14.09 3.90
CA TYR A 152 9.10 15.28 3.79
C TYR A 152 8.47 16.25 2.80
N VAL A 153 8.47 17.55 3.12
CA VAL A 153 8.00 18.61 2.22
C VAL A 153 9.15 19.52 1.85
N VAL A 154 9.34 19.75 0.55
CA VAL A 154 10.32 20.70 -0.01
C VAL A 154 9.69 21.38 -1.22
N ASP A 155 9.74 22.71 -1.32
CA ASP A 155 9.23 23.49 -2.45
C ASP A 155 7.78 23.17 -2.86
N GLY A 156 6.94 22.90 -1.85
CA GLY A 156 5.53 22.51 -2.04
C GLY A 156 5.35 21.09 -2.60
N GLU A 157 6.39 20.26 -2.63
CA GLU A 157 6.36 18.85 -3.06
C GLU A 157 6.46 17.91 -1.87
N LEU A 158 5.60 16.88 -1.83
CA LEU A 158 5.63 15.84 -0.80
C LEU A 158 6.43 14.62 -1.28
N SER A 159 7.38 14.19 -0.46
CA SER A 159 8.09 12.91 -0.62
C SER A 159 7.69 11.95 0.50
N CYS A 160 7.67 10.65 0.20
CA CYS A 160 7.46 9.59 1.17
C CYS A 160 8.58 8.56 1.09
N GLN A 161 9.15 8.20 2.23
CA GLN A 161 10.05 7.07 2.40
C GLN A 161 9.33 6.00 3.21
N MET A 162 9.26 4.78 2.68
CA MET A 162 8.67 3.63 3.38
C MET A 162 9.75 2.59 3.64
N TYR A 163 9.72 2.01 4.84
CA TYR A 163 10.59 0.90 5.23
C TYR A 163 9.81 -0.41 5.29
N GLN A 164 10.30 -1.42 4.56
CA GLN A 164 9.70 -2.75 4.47
C GLN A 164 10.68 -3.81 5.01
N ARG A 165 10.34 -4.48 6.11
CA ARG A 165 11.19 -5.52 6.73
C ARG A 165 11.28 -6.82 5.94
N SER A 166 10.28 -7.10 5.11
CA SER A 166 10.18 -8.33 4.32
C SER A 166 9.51 -8.01 2.99
N ALA A 167 10.23 -8.31 1.90
CA ALA A 167 9.89 -7.87 0.56
C ALA A 167 9.85 -9.08 -0.39
N ASP A 168 8.64 -9.53 -0.71
CA ASP A 168 8.43 -10.45 -1.83
C ASP A 168 8.56 -9.69 -3.15
N MET A 169 9.70 -9.86 -3.82
CA MET A 169 10.03 -9.15 -5.05
C MET A 169 9.09 -9.49 -6.23
N GLY A 170 8.45 -10.66 -6.25
CA GLY A 170 7.65 -11.13 -7.38
C GLY A 170 6.15 -10.83 -7.28
N LEU A 171 5.63 -10.70 -6.05
CA LEU A 171 4.22 -10.44 -5.78
C LEU A 171 3.99 -9.16 -4.96
N GLY A 172 4.69 -9.01 -3.82
CA GLY A 172 4.41 -7.95 -2.85
C GLY A 172 4.97 -6.59 -3.24
N VAL A 173 6.23 -6.51 -3.65
CA VAL A 173 6.93 -5.24 -3.89
C VAL A 173 6.25 -4.36 -4.94
N PRO A 174 5.82 -4.86 -6.12
CA PRO A 174 5.09 -4.04 -7.09
C PRO A 174 3.77 -3.48 -6.51
N PHE A 175 3.11 -4.25 -5.66
CA PHE A 175 1.87 -3.86 -4.97
C PHE A 175 2.15 -2.75 -3.94
N ASN A 176 3.19 -2.91 -3.12
CA ASN A 176 3.56 -1.94 -2.09
C ASN A 176 4.07 -0.62 -2.68
N ILE A 177 4.82 -0.66 -3.79
CA ILE A 177 5.26 0.55 -4.51
C ILE A 177 4.05 1.37 -4.97
N ALA A 178 3.08 0.72 -5.61
CA ALA A 178 1.86 1.39 -6.07
C ALA A 178 1.03 1.92 -4.90
N SER A 179 0.87 1.14 -3.83
CA SER A 179 0.11 1.53 -2.63
C SER A 179 0.68 2.80 -1.97
N TYR A 180 1.98 2.85 -1.68
CA TYR A 180 2.59 4.02 -1.05
C TYR A 180 2.74 5.21 -2.00
N ALA A 181 2.86 4.99 -3.32
CA ALA A 181 2.78 6.07 -4.30
C ALA A 181 1.38 6.72 -4.32
N LEU A 182 0.32 5.90 -4.22
CA LEU A 182 -1.05 6.40 -4.11
C LEU A 182 -1.24 7.15 -2.79
N LEU A 183 -0.83 6.60 -1.66
CA LEU A 183 -0.91 7.27 -0.35
C LEU A 183 -0.23 8.64 -0.36
N THR A 184 0.98 8.72 -0.92
CA THR A 184 1.73 9.97 -1.04
C THR A 184 0.95 11.02 -1.83
N ARG A 185 0.32 10.60 -2.94
CA ARG A 185 -0.50 11.50 -3.77
C ARG A 185 -1.77 11.97 -3.05
N LEU A 186 -2.46 11.09 -2.34
CA LEU A 186 -3.66 11.46 -1.58
C LEU A 186 -3.33 12.47 -0.47
N ILE A 187 -2.25 12.23 0.29
CA ILE A 187 -1.80 13.15 1.35
C ILE A 187 -1.38 14.49 0.74
N ALA A 188 -0.64 14.49 -0.37
CA ALA A 188 -0.25 15.71 -1.05
C ALA A 188 -1.47 16.55 -1.47
N GLN A 189 -2.51 15.91 -2.02
CA GLN A 189 -3.75 16.60 -2.40
C GLN A 189 -4.46 17.22 -1.19
N VAL A 190 -4.73 16.46 -0.13
CA VAL A 190 -5.49 16.98 1.03
C VAL A 190 -4.72 18.06 1.81
N CYS A 191 -3.41 18.15 1.59
CA CYS A 191 -2.53 19.18 2.13
C CYS A 191 -2.25 20.34 1.15
N SER A 192 -2.94 20.40 0.00
CA SER A 192 -2.74 21.43 -1.03
C SER A 192 -1.29 21.55 -1.51
N LEU A 193 -0.57 20.43 -1.56
CA LEU A 193 0.77 20.33 -2.12
C LEU A 193 0.71 19.92 -3.59
N LYS A 194 1.82 20.07 -4.31
CA LYS A 194 1.97 19.58 -5.68
C LYS A 194 1.76 18.07 -5.70
N CYS A 195 0.63 17.66 -6.22
CA CYS A 195 0.30 16.28 -6.54
C CYS A 195 -0.03 16.20 -8.04
N GLY A 196 0.19 15.04 -8.66
CA GLY A 196 -0.39 14.79 -9.99
C GLY A 196 -1.92 14.88 -9.95
N GLU A 197 -2.56 14.80 -11.11
CA GLU A 197 -4.02 14.83 -11.25
C GLU A 197 -4.68 13.73 -10.39
N ILE A 198 -5.62 14.12 -9.52
CA ILE A 198 -6.54 13.29 -8.75
C ILE A 198 -7.88 14.06 -8.70
N ASN A 199 -8.97 13.48 -8.17
CA ASN A 199 -10.25 14.17 -8.00
C ASN A 199 -10.11 15.43 -7.10
N PRO A 200 -10.16 16.66 -7.65
CA PRO A 200 -9.92 17.90 -6.91
C PRO A 200 -11.07 18.25 -5.94
N ASP A 201 -12.23 17.62 -6.08
CA ASP A 201 -13.39 17.86 -5.22
C ASP A 201 -13.22 17.20 -3.82
N LYS A 202 -12.22 16.31 -3.68
CA LYS A 202 -11.94 15.56 -2.45
C LYS A 202 -10.83 16.26 -1.65
N ASN A 203 -11.19 16.90 -0.55
CA ASN A 203 -10.25 17.60 0.35
C ASN A 203 -10.03 16.90 1.70
N ASP A 204 -10.70 15.77 1.91
CA ASP A 204 -10.59 14.92 3.10
C ASP A 204 -10.07 13.52 2.71
N ILE A 205 -9.11 13.00 3.46
CA ILE A 205 -8.48 11.71 3.22
C ILE A 205 -9.48 10.56 3.34
N ASP A 206 -10.50 10.72 4.18
CA ASP A 206 -11.54 9.72 4.42
C ASP A 206 -12.64 9.73 3.32
N SER A 207 -12.63 10.73 2.44
CA SER A 207 -13.66 10.92 1.41
C SER A 207 -13.38 10.21 0.08
N PHE A 208 -12.17 9.70 -0.12
CA PHE A 208 -11.78 9.05 -1.38
C PHE A 208 -12.43 7.68 -1.56
N GLU A 209 -12.83 7.41 -2.79
CA GLU A 209 -13.38 6.13 -3.22
C GLU A 209 -12.60 5.60 -4.42
N THR A 210 -12.64 4.29 -4.65
CA THR A 210 -11.94 3.66 -5.79
C THR A 210 -12.39 4.22 -7.15
N SER A 211 -13.63 4.71 -7.23
CA SER A 211 -14.22 5.37 -8.39
C SER A 211 -13.51 6.68 -8.76
N ASP A 212 -12.80 7.32 -7.82
CA ASP A 212 -11.99 8.52 -8.04
C ASP A 212 -10.70 8.23 -8.81
N PHE A 213 -10.35 6.95 -8.97
CA PHE A 213 -9.11 6.53 -9.63
C PHE A 213 -9.38 5.84 -10.96
N LYS A 214 -8.89 6.45 -12.04
CA LYS A 214 -8.89 5.84 -13.37
C LYS A 214 -7.46 5.63 -13.85
N LEU A 215 -7.12 4.38 -14.14
CA LEU A 215 -5.83 4.03 -14.72
C LEU A 215 -5.86 4.26 -16.23
N VAL A 216 -5.16 5.28 -16.74
CA VAL A 216 -5.08 5.59 -18.18
C VAL A 216 -3.73 5.18 -18.75
N GLY A 217 -3.72 4.52 -19.90
CA GLY A 217 -2.48 4.19 -20.62
C GLY A 217 -1.68 3.01 -20.06
N TYR A 218 -2.21 2.26 -19.10
CA TYR A 218 -1.56 1.08 -18.55
C TYR A 218 -1.61 -0.11 -19.53
N LYS A 219 -0.47 -0.43 -20.11
CA LYS A 219 -0.28 -1.56 -21.04
C LYS A 219 0.76 -2.53 -20.45
N PRO A 220 0.36 -3.45 -19.54
CA PRO A 220 1.28 -4.44 -19.00
C PRO A 220 1.61 -5.52 -20.05
N TYR A 221 2.82 -6.08 -19.95
CA TYR A 221 3.25 -7.26 -20.68
C TYR A 221 2.46 -8.50 -20.22
N ASP A 222 2.45 -9.52 -21.09
CA ASP A 222 1.78 -10.78 -20.79
C ASP A 222 2.41 -11.51 -19.60
N PRO A 223 1.61 -12.21 -18.77
CA PRO A 223 2.14 -12.93 -17.63
C PRO A 223 3.12 -14.04 -18.05
N ILE A 224 4.36 -13.95 -17.60
CA ILE A 224 5.31 -15.07 -17.71
C ILE A 224 4.91 -16.12 -16.66
N LYS A 225 4.54 -17.33 -17.10
CA LYS A 225 4.22 -18.45 -16.20
C LYS A 225 5.50 -18.90 -15.50
N MET A 226 5.49 -18.88 -14.16
CA MET A 226 6.55 -19.48 -13.34
C MET A 226 6.03 -20.78 -12.72
N GLU A 227 6.83 -21.84 -12.77
CA GLU A 227 6.59 -23.04 -11.97
C GLU A 227 7.00 -22.78 -10.52
N MET A 228 6.02 -22.79 -9.62
CA MET A 228 6.26 -22.70 -8.18
C MET A 228 6.91 -23.99 -7.67
N ALA A 229 7.91 -23.88 -6.81
CA ALA A 229 8.47 -25.06 -6.15
C ALA A 229 7.42 -25.69 -5.22
N THR A 230 6.99 -26.91 -5.52
CA THR A 230 6.16 -27.71 -4.61
C THR A 230 6.98 -28.12 -3.40
N THR A 231 6.37 -27.98 -2.21
CA THR A 231 6.94 -28.30 -0.90
C THR A 231 7.34 -29.77 -0.79
N GLN A 232 8.57 -30.11 -1.17
CA GLN A 232 9.26 -31.25 -0.61
C GLN A 232 10.03 -30.79 0.63
N ALA A 233 9.95 -31.59 1.69
CA ALA A 233 10.30 -31.27 3.06
C ALA A 233 11.66 -30.56 3.20
N ILE A 234 11.61 -29.27 3.55
CA ILE A 234 12.77 -28.47 3.89
C ILE A 234 12.98 -28.59 5.40
N THR A 235 13.99 -29.34 5.82
CA THR A 235 14.27 -29.61 7.25
C THR A 235 15.37 -28.71 7.83
N THR A 236 16.04 -27.86 7.04
CA THR A 236 17.12 -26.99 7.52
C THR A 236 17.19 -25.63 6.79
N ILE A 237 17.64 -24.59 7.51
CA ILE A 237 17.82 -23.21 7.01
C ILE A 237 18.79 -23.14 5.81
N SER A 238 19.79 -24.03 5.77
CA SER A 238 20.78 -24.09 4.68
C SER A 238 20.17 -24.57 3.36
N ALA A 239 19.24 -25.52 3.41
CA ALA A 239 18.53 -26.01 2.23
C ALA A 239 17.64 -24.92 1.59
N THR A 240 17.03 -24.06 2.41
CA THR A 240 16.27 -22.89 1.93
C THR A 240 17.15 -21.95 1.11
N PHE A 241 18.36 -21.61 1.60
CA PHE A 241 19.28 -20.71 0.91
C PHE A 241 19.85 -21.32 -0.38
N GLN A 242 20.15 -22.61 -0.43
CA GLN A 242 20.67 -23.27 -1.64
C GLN A 242 19.62 -23.45 -2.73
N ILE A 243 18.36 -23.75 -2.38
CA ILE A 243 17.28 -23.84 -3.36
C ILE A 243 16.91 -22.45 -3.87
N PHE A 244 16.83 -21.45 -2.98
CA PHE A 244 16.66 -20.06 -3.41
C PHE A 244 17.83 -19.62 -4.30
N SER A 245 19.08 -19.85 -3.93
CA SER A 245 20.21 -19.37 -4.74
C SER A 245 20.31 -20.06 -6.10
N LYS A 246 20.10 -21.38 -6.21
CA LYS A 246 20.12 -22.10 -7.48
C LYS A 246 18.93 -21.76 -8.38
N LYS A 247 17.72 -21.60 -7.83
CA LYS A 247 16.54 -21.20 -8.61
C LYS A 247 16.53 -19.71 -8.94
N TYR A 248 17.10 -18.86 -8.09
CA TYR A 248 17.36 -17.44 -8.40
C TYR A 248 18.45 -17.32 -9.47
N LEU A 249 19.47 -18.19 -9.48
CA LEU A 249 20.43 -18.29 -10.57
C LEU A 249 19.82 -18.83 -11.87
N MET A 250 18.85 -19.75 -11.80
CA MET A 250 18.10 -20.24 -12.97
C MET A 250 17.10 -19.20 -13.50
N PHE A 251 16.41 -18.50 -12.60
CA PHE A 251 15.61 -17.30 -12.91
C PHE A 251 16.47 -16.30 -13.64
N ASN A 252 17.64 -15.96 -13.07
CA ASN A 252 18.64 -15.13 -13.73
C ASN A 252 19.10 -15.74 -15.05
N LYS A 253 19.43 -17.03 -15.18
CA LYS A 253 19.90 -17.61 -16.46
C LYS A 253 18.84 -17.67 -17.56
N GLN A 254 17.56 -17.95 -17.25
CA GLN A 254 16.47 -17.91 -18.24
C GLN A 254 16.10 -16.47 -18.62
N ILE A 255 16.24 -15.54 -17.68
CA ILE A 255 16.11 -14.10 -17.93
C ILE A 255 17.28 -13.58 -18.77
N PHE A 256 18.53 -13.85 -18.39
CA PHE A 256 19.73 -13.27 -19.00
C PHE A 256 20.15 -13.90 -20.34
N ASN A 257 19.60 -15.06 -20.73
CA ASN A 257 19.88 -15.68 -22.04
C ASN A 257 18.86 -15.33 -23.13
N LEU A 258 17.86 -14.50 -22.85
CA LEU A 258 17.00 -13.91 -23.87
C LEU A 258 17.73 -12.68 -24.44
N PRO A 259 17.97 -12.60 -25.77
CA PRO A 259 18.69 -11.48 -26.41
C PRO A 259 18.14 -10.08 -26.06
N ASP A 260 16.86 -10.01 -25.66
CA ASP A 260 16.16 -8.76 -25.34
C ASP A 260 16.10 -8.41 -23.84
N PHE A 261 16.56 -9.28 -22.92
CA PHE A 261 16.40 -9.03 -21.48
C PHE A 261 17.46 -8.12 -20.87
N LEU A 262 18.61 -7.94 -21.52
CA LEU A 262 19.54 -6.84 -21.20
C LEU A 262 18.88 -5.46 -21.36
N ASN A 263 17.70 -5.39 -22.00
CA ASN A 263 16.88 -4.20 -22.17
C ASN A 263 15.56 -4.21 -21.39
N LEU A 264 15.30 -5.18 -20.48
CA LEU A 264 14.15 -5.14 -19.58
C LEU A 264 14.41 -4.16 -18.43
N LYS A 265 14.50 -2.88 -18.79
CA LYS A 265 14.28 -1.76 -17.89
C LYS A 265 12.93 -2.01 -17.19
N LEU A 266 12.89 -1.83 -15.88
CA LEU A 266 11.63 -1.64 -15.15
C LEU A 266 10.95 -0.40 -15.75
N GLU A 267 10.17 -0.57 -16.82
CA GLU A 267 9.53 0.53 -17.51
C GLU A 267 8.20 0.83 -16.83
N PHE A 268 8.21 1.87 -15.99
CA PHE A 268 6.99 2.48 -15.50
C PHE A 268 6.53 3.50 -16.55
N LYS A 269 5.51 3.17 -17.35
CA LYS A 269 4.97 4.12 -18.34
C LYS A 269 4.13 5.17 -17.61
N LYS A 270 4.07 6.39 -18.16
CA LYS A 270 3.23 7.50 -17.66
C LYS A 270 1.78 7.02 -17.59
N ILE A 271 1.21 6.99 -16.39
CA ILE A 271 -0.20 6.67 -16.15
C ILE A 271 -0.87 7.94 -15.66
N LEU A 272 -1.71 8.53 -16.52
CA LEU A 272 -2.54 9.67 -16.14
C LEU A 272 -3.71 9.17 -15.28
N PHE A 273 -4.00 9.89 -14.21
CA PHE A 273 -5.23 9.72 -13.44
C PHE A 273 -6.19 10.79 -13.94
N GLN A 274 -7.20 10.40 -14.72
CA GLN A 274 -8.20 11.34 -15.22
C GLN A 274 -9.48 11.27 -14.40
N ASN A 275 -9.96 12.44 -13.96
CA ASN A 275 -11.25 12.63 -13.31
C ASN A 275 -12.40 12.27 -14.29
N LYS A 276 -13.51 11.70 -13.77
CA LYS A 276 -14.75 11.52 -14.54
C LYS A 276 -15.56 12.82 -14.68
N ASN A 277 -15.32 13.83 -13.84
CA ASN A 277 -16.09 15.08 -13.80
C ASN A 277 -15.63 16.15 -14.80
N THR A 278 -14.58 15.90 -15.60
CA THR A 278 -14.17 16.82 -16.67
C THR A 278 -15.03 16.63 -17.93
N ALA A 279 -16.35 16.82 -17.80
CA ALA A 279 -17.18 17.26 -18.91
C ALA A 279 -17.07 18.78 -19.02
N MET A 280 -15.87 19.28 -19.34
CA MET A 280 -15.71 20.69 -19.67
C MET A 280 -16.07 20.86 -21.14
N LYS A 281 -17.21 21.52 -21.40
CA LYS A 281 -17.60 22.07 -22.70
C LYS A 281 -16.40 22.78 -23.31
N ILE A 282 -15.82 22.20 -24.36
CA ILE A 282 -15.03 22.96 -25.32
C ILE A 282 -16.04 23.66 -26.21
N THR A 283 -16.54 24.83 -25.78
CA THR A 283 -17.00 25.83 -26.75
C THR A 283 -15.74 26.46 -27.32
N SER A 284 -15.42 26.12 -28.57
CA SER A 284 -14.32 26.69 -29.34
C SER A 284 -14.47 28.21 -29.42
N CYS A 285 -13.57 28.93 -28.75
CA CYS A 285 -13.29 30.32 -29.09
C CYS A 285 -12.33 30.31 -30.29
N CYS A 286 -12.85 30.04 -31.49
CA CYS A 286 -12.11 30.20 -32.75
C CYS A 286 -12.96 30.46 -34.01
N ASP A 287 -14.28 30.57 -33.93
CA ASP A 287 -15.11 30.88 -35.11
C ASP A 287 -15.69 32.30 -35.05
N ARG A 288 -14.82 33.30 -35.09
CA ARG A 288 -15.25 34.67 -35.39
C ARG A 288 -14.19 35.45 -36.15
N LEU A 289 -13.75 34.89 -37.27
CA LEU A 289 -12.99 35.57 -38.30
C LEU A 289 -13.18 34.82 -39.63
N GLN A 290 -14.38 34.91 -40.20
CA GLN A 290 -14.61 34.81 -41.65
C GLN A 290 -16.02 35.31 -42.00
N LEU A 291 -16.02 36.52 -42.59
CA LEU A 291 -16.93 37.03 -43.61
C LEU A 291 -18.43 37.24 -43.28
N MET A 292 -18.84 38.50 -43.49
CA MET A 292 -20.11 38.98 -44.08
C MET A 292 -21.41 38.27 -43.71
#